data_AF-A0A7C2EUW9-F1
#
_entry.id   AF-A0A7C2EUW9-F1
#
_cell.length_a   1.000
_cell.length_b   1.000
_cell.length_c   1.000
_cell.angle_alpha   90.00
_cell.angle_beta   90.00
_cell.angle_gamma   90.00
#
_symmetry.space_group_name_H-M   'P 1'
#
loop_
_entity.id
_entity.type
_entity.pdbx_description
1 polymer ?
#
loop_
_entity_poly.entity_id
_entity_poly.type
_entity_poly.pdbx_seq_one_letter_code
_entity_poly.pdbx_strand_id
1 'polypeptide(L)'
;MSLERRGRLRKRYWLWSGLLSGVALIILILAGNPFQQGGHLPLLLGLGLVALITELLLIRYPLQHGYTDRGIWMSVSTPIVAAVLLLYGWQMGVWLDALVTFGAGLLTARLKQSHLRWVWLNTAQSILCAAGASAWQIGAGYTAVFDTLPSFLKAALALLGVLGLYSLINIFLVSVTVALAEGVRLHWVLRESLRGLPRETLPMFPLSLLLMTVLHLYGFAGSLAVLAPYLALRQAFILYTRQHELYHQTIRSLGFLIQRAHPYTGGHLQRVAQWGRKVAERLGLPPERCELVYEAALLHDLGKTVL
;
A
#
# COMPACT_ATOMS: atom_id res chain seq x y z
N MET A 1 19.36 7.06 21.44
CA MET A 1 18.56 6.02 22.13
C MET A 1 19.53 5.16 22.95
N SER A 2 19.30 4.97 24.25
CA SER A 2 20.21 4.19 25.11
C SER A 2 20.28 2.72 24.70
N LEU A 3 21.43 2.06 24.92
CA LEU A 3 21.66 0.64 24.60
C LEU A 3 20.61 -0.28 25.27
N GLU A 4 20.24 0.05 26.51
CA GLU A 4 19.24 -0.68 27.28
C GLU A 4 17.82 -0.58 26.67
N ARG A 5 17.47 0.60 26.12
CA ARG A 5 16.20 0.80 25.41
C ARG A 5 16.19 0.06 24.08
N ARG A 6 17.32 0.00 23.36
CA ARG A 6 17.49 -0.83 22.14
C ARG A 6 17.32 -2.33 22.46
N GLY A 7 17.92 -2.81 23.55
CA GLY A 7 17.78 -4.20 23.99
C GLY A 7 16.34 -4.59 24.31
N ARG A 8 15.62 -3.74 25.06
CA ARG A 8 14.20 -3.94 25.39
C ARG A 8 13.30 -3.97 24.15
N LEU A 9 13.51 -3.05 23.20
CA LEU A 9 12.74 -3.01 21.95
C LEU A 9 12.97 -4.26 21.09
N ARG A 10 14.23 -4.70 20.96
CA ARG A 10 14.56 -5.93 20.23
C ARG A 10 13.89 -7.16 20.85
N LYS A 11 13.88 -7.31 22.19
CA LYS A 11 13.16 -8.40 22.86
C LYS A 11 11.66 -8.37 22.57
N ARG A 12 11.03 -7.19 22.67
CA ARG A 12 9.61 -7.00 22.36
C ARG A 12 9.27 -7.30 20.91
N TYR A 13 10.13 -6.90 19.96
CA TYR A 13 9.97 -7.22 18.55
C TYR A 13 9.96 -8.73 18.29
N TRP A 14 10.90 -9.48 18.89
CA TRP A 14 10.93 -10.94 18.72
C TRP A 14 9.72 -11.64 19.34
N LEU A 15 9.26 -11.19 20.52
CA LEU A 15 8.02 -11.68 21.13
C LEU A 15 6.80 -11.39 20.25
N TRP A 16 6.71 -10.17 19.72
CA TRP A 16 5.65 -9.77 18.78
C TRP A 16 5.65 -10.62 17.51
N SER A 17 6.82 -10.79 16.89
CA SER A 17 7.00 -11.63 15.70
C SER A 17 6.59 -13.08 15.97
N GLY A 18 7.05 -13.66 17.08
CA GLY A 18 6.69 -15.03 17.48
C GLY A 18 5.20 -15.20 17.74
N LEU A 19 4.55 -14.22 18.39
CA LEU A 19 3.11 -14.22 18.61
C LEU A 19 2.34 -14.18 17.29
N LEU A 20 2.71 -13.29 16.37
CA LEU A 20 2.06 -13.19 15.06
C LEU A 20 2.24 -14.48 14.25
N SER A 21 3.43 -15.07 14.25
CA SER A 21 3.68 -16.36 13.59
C SER A 21 2.85 -17.49 14.20
N GLY A 22 2.73 -17.53 15.53
CA GLY A 22 1.88 -18.53 16.21
C GLY A 22 0.41 -18.40 15.83
N VAL A 23 -0.13 -17.17 15.85
CA VAL A 23 -1.52 -16.91 15.45
C VAL A 23 -1.73 -17.23 13.96
N ALA A 24 -0.80 -16.83 13.09
CA ALA A 24 -0.89 -17.14 11.65
C ALA A 24 -0.88 -18.65 11.39
N LEU A 25 -0.05 -19.41 12.11
CA LEU A 25 -0.03 -20.87 12.01
C LEU A 25 -1.35 -21.49 12.45
N ILE A 26 -1.93 -21.04 13.57
CA ILE A 26 -3.25 -21.49 14.03
C ILE A 26 -4.31 -21.21 12.96
N ILE A 27 -4.31 -19.99 12.38
CA ILE A 27 -5.24 -19.62 11.30
C ILE A 27 -5.07 -20.53 10.09
N LEU A 28 -3.84 -20.84 9.66
CA LEU A 28 -3.60 -21.75 8.53
C LEU A 28 -4.07 -23.18 8.83
N ILE A 29 -3.89 -23.66 10.06
CA ILE A 29 -4.40 -24.96 10.49
C ILE A 29 -5.93 -24.97 10.44
N LEU A 30 -6.58 -23.91 10.94
CA LEU A 30 -8.04 -23.76 10.94
C LEU A 30 -8.61 -23.57 9.53
N ALA A 31 -7.88 -22.91 8.63
CA ALA A 31 -8.23 -22.80 7.22
C ALA A 31 -8.25 -24.18 6.54
N GLY A 32 -7.59 -25.17 7.15
CA GLY A 32 -7.56 -26.54 6.68
C GLY A 32 -6.71 -26.68 5.43
N ASN A 33 -6.71 -27.89 4.89
CA ASN A 33 -5.91 -28.23 3.73
C ASN A 33 -6.66 -27.83 2.43
N PRO A 34 -6.14 -26.88 1.62
CA PRO A 34 -6.78 -26.49 0.37
C PRO A 34 -6.84 -27.65 -0.64
N PHE A 35 -6.02 -28.69 -0.44
CA PHE A 35 -6.01 -29.90 -1.26
C PHE A 35 -7.23 -30.81 -1.01
N GLN A 36 -7.92 -30.70 0.13
CA GLN A 36 -9.09 -31.53 0.47
C GLN A 36 -10.42 -30.85 0.14
N GLN A 37 -10.42 -29.53 -0.11
CA GLN A 37 -11.62 -28.76 -0.46
C GLN A 37 -11.84 -28.76 -1.99
N GLY A 38 -12.37 -29.86 -2.52
CA GLY A 38 -13.20 -29.85 -3.74
C GLY A 38 -12.62 -29.20 -5.02
N GLY A 39 -11.38 -29.51 -5.42
CA GLY A 39 -10.88 -29.13 -6.74
C GLY A 39 -10.48 -27.65 -6.91
N HIS A 40 -10.38 -26.88 -5.83
CA HIS A 40 -9.97 -25.47 -5.87
C HIS A 40 -8.45 -25.26 -5.98
N LEU A 41 -7.63 -26.31 -5.93
CA LEU A 41 -6.16 -26.20 -6.00
C LEU A 41 -5.64 -25.58 -7.31
N PRO A 42 -6.09 -26.00 -8.52
CA PRO A 42 -5.64 -25.36 -9.77
C PRO A 42 -6.03 -23.88 -9.82
N LEU A 43 -7.21 -23.54 -9.28
CA LEU A 43 -7.67 -22.16 -9.18
C LEU A 43 -6.82 -21.34 -8.21
N LEU A 44 -6.49 -21.89 -7.03
CA LEU A 44 -5.61 -21.25 -6.05
C LEU A 44 -4.22 -20.98 -6.64
N LEU A 45 -3.64 -21.96 -7.31
CA LEU A 45 -2.32 -21.82 -7.93
C LEU A 45 -2.36 -20.85 -9.12
N GLY A 46 -3.40 -20.91 -9.95
CA GLY A 46 -3.58 -19.99 -11.07
C GLY A 46 -3.75 -18.55 -10.62
N LEU A 47 -4.65 -18.30 -9.66
CA LEU A 47 -4.86 -16.97 -9.08
C LEU A 47 -3.63 -16.50 -8.30
N GLY A 48 -2.94 -17.41 -7.61
CA GLY A 48 -1.69 -17.13 -6.91
C GLY A 48 -0.59 -16.69 -7.86
N LEU A 49 -0.48 -17.32 -9.02
CA LEU A 49 0.48 -16.94 -10.06
C LEU A 49 0.13 -15.59 -10.67
N VAL A 50 -1.14 -15.35 -11.00
CA VAL A 50 -1.62 -14.05 -11.49
C VAL A 50 -1.32 -12.96 -10.47
N ALA A 51 -1.70 -13.18 -9.20
CA ALA A 51 -1.47 -12.25 -8.12
C ALA A 51 0.01 -11.99 -7.85
N LEU A 52 0.85 -13.02 -7.93
CA LEU A 52 2.29 -12.90 -7.80
C LEU A 52 2.86 -12.07 -8.97
N ILE A 53 2.46 -12.32 -10.22
CA ILE A 53 2.88 -11.49 -11.36
C ILE A 53 2.45 -10.03 -11.16
N THR A 54 1.21 -9.78 -10.72
CA THR A 54 0.75 -8.42 -10.48
C THR A 54 1.55 -7.73 -9.36
N GLU A 55 1.92 -8.47 -8.31
CA GLU A 55 2.75 -7.98 -7.19
C GLU A 55 4.21 -7.73 -7.63
N LEU A 56 4.73 -8.52 -8.58
CA LEU A 56 6.10 -8.32 -9.11
C LEU A 56 6.22 -7.12 -10.04
N LEU A 57 5.13 -6.73 -10.69
CA LEU A 57 5.10 -5.58 -11.58
C LEU A 57 5.01 -4.23 -10.81
N LEU A 58 5.15 -4.23 -9.48
CA LEU A 58 4.91 -3.04 -8.64
C LEU A 58 5.70 -1.78 -9.03
N ILE A 59 4.97 -0.66 -8.95
CA ILE A 59 5.49 0.71 -9.11
C ILE A 59 5.81 1.25 -7.72
N ARG A 60 7.00 1.83 -7.56
CA ARG A 60 7.32 2.63 -6.38
C ARG A 60 6.58 3.96 -6.46
N TYR A 61 5.77 4.29 -5.46
CA TYR A 61 5.17 5.62 -5.33
C TYR A 61 6.08 6.52 -4.47
N PRO A 62 6.61 7.64 -5.00
CA PRO A 62 7.27 8.65 -4.18
C PRO A 62 6.21 9.52 -3.46
N LEU A 63 6.12 9.39 -2.14
CA LEU A 63 5.28 10.24 -1.28
C LEU A 63 5.97 11.57 -1.04
N GLN A 64 5.39 12.67 -1.53
CA GLN A 64 5.64 14.07 -1.14
C GLN A 64 7.11 14.55 -1.14
N HIS A 65 7.32 15.81 -1.50
CA HIS A 65 8.63 16.42 -1.73
C HIS A 65 9.51 16.66 -0.46
N GLY A 66 9.25 15.95 0.65
CA GLY A 66 10.01 16.07 1.91
C GLY A 66 10.52 14.77 2.56
N TYR A 67 10.15 13.58 2.06
CA TYR A 67 10.61 12.29 2.64
C TYR A 67 11.11 11.35 1.55
N THR A 68 12.30 11.64 1.03
CA THR A 68 12.83 11.05 -0.21
C THR A 68 13.25 9.58 -0.17
N ASP A 69 13.19 8.86 0.95
CA ASP A 69 13.71 7.48 1.01
C ASP A 69 12.70 6.39 1.44
N ARG A 70 11.44 6.75 1.75
CA ARG A 70 10.46 5.80 2.31
C ARG A 70 9.09 5.92 1.63
N GLY A 71 9.02 5.56 0.35
CA GLY A 71 7.75 5.35 -0.34
C GLY A 71 6.95 4.19 0.29
N ILE A 72 5.63 4.35 0.41
CA ILE A 72 4.73 3.27 0.84
C ILE A 72 4.45 2.38 -0.38
N TRP A 73 4.64 1.08 -0.19
CA TRP A 73 4.32 0.07 -1.19
C TRP A 73 2.83 -0.24 -1.06
N MET A 74 2.01 0.12 -2.06
CA MET A 74 0.66 -0.44 -2.13
C MET A 74 0.79 -1.89 -2.53
N SER A 75 0.33 -2.82 -1.70
CA SER A 75 0.21 -4.22 -2.10
C SER A 75 -0.93 -4.34 -3.09
N VAL A 76 -0.67 -4.97 -4.22
CA VAL A 76 -1.55 -5.01 -5.39
C VAL A 76 -2.20 -6.37 -5.57
N SER A 77 -1.78 -7.36 -4.78
CA SER A 77 -2.50 -8.61 -4.59
C SER A 77 -3.77 -8.46 -3.74
N THR A 78 -3.90 -7.39 -2.94
CA THR A 78 -5.05 -7.19 -2.03
C THR A 78 -6.42 -7.14 -2.74
N PRO A 79 -6.59 -6.57 -3.96
CA PRO A 79 -7.85 -6.66 -4.69
C PRO A 79 -8.22 -8.10 -5.07
N ILE A 80 -7.21 -8.91 -5.39
CA ILE A 80 -7.39 -10.32 -5.73
C ILE A 80 -7.79 -11.12 -4.50
N VAL A 81 -7.07 -10.92 -3.39
CA VAL A 81 -7.39 -11.55 -2.11
C VAL A 81 -8.80 -11.18 -1.65
N ALA A 82 -9.19 -9.91 -1.72
CA ALA A 82 -10.52 -9.45 -1.32
C ALA A 82 -11.66 -10.09 -2.14
N ALA A 83 -11.49 -10.19 -3.46
CA ALA A 83 -12.45 -10.88 -4.33
C ALA A 83 -12.55 -12.37 -3.99
N VAL A 84 -11.40 -13.04 -3.76
CA VAL A 84 -11.35 -14.47 -3.46
C VAL A 84 -11.95 -14.79 -2.09
N LEU A 85 -11.71 -13.96 -1.07
CA LEU A 85 -12.35 -14.09 0.24
C LEU A 85 -13.87 -14.16 0.10
N LEU A 86 -14.47 -13.27 -0.69
CA LEU A 86 -15.91 -13.20 -0.87
C LEU A 86 -16.49 -14.33 -1.74
N LEU A 87 -15.79 -14.74 -2.80
CA LEU A 87 -16.31 -15.72 -3.76
C LEU A 87 -16.06 -17.18 -3.35
N TYR A 88 -14.89 -17.47 -2.80
CA TYR A 88 -14.44 -18.85 -2.54
C TYR A 88 -14.24 -19.14 -1.05
N GLY A 89 -14.53 -18.15 -0.20
CA GLY A 89 -14.46 -18.29 1.25
C GLY A 89 -13.12 -17.89 1.85
N TRP A 90 -13.14 -17.72 3.16
CA TRP A 90 -12.01 -17.18 3.91
C TRP A 90 -10.78 -18.09 3.88
N GLN A 91 -10.99 -19.40 3.86
CA GLN A 91 -9.92 -20.39 3.80
C GLN A 91 -9.08 -20.20 2.53
N MET A 92 -9.75 -20.07 1.37
CA MET A 92 -9.07 -19.88 0.10
C MET A 92 -8.35 -18.53 0.03
N GLY A 93 -8.98 -17.46 0.51
CA GLY A 93 -8.36 -16.13 0.52
C GLY A 93 -7.14 -16.05 1.44
N VAL A 94 -7.17 -16.68 2.61
CA VAL A 94 -6.01 -16.77 3.53
C VAL A 94 -4.84 -17.50 2.87
N TRP A 95 -5.10 -18.65 2.25
CA TRP A 95 -4.04 -19.41 1.57
C TRP A 95 -3.46 -18.65 0.38
N LEU A 96 -4.32 -17.96 -0.39
CA LEU A 96 -3.89 -17.13 -1.49
C LEU A 96 -2.97 -15.99 -1.01
N ASP A 97 -3.39 -15.25 0.02
CA ASP A 97 -2.62 -14.12 0.54
C ASP A 97 -1.27 -14.57 1.13
N ALA A 98 -1.27 -15.70 1.84
CA ALA A 98 -0.04 -16.31 2.37
C ALA A 98 0.94 -16.65 1.24
N LEU A 99 0.46 -17.33 0.20
CA LEU A 99 1.28 -17.78 -0.94
C LEU A 99 1.85 -16.60 -1.72
N VAL A 100 1.02 -15.60 -2.02
CA VAL A 100 1.43 -14.43 -2.80
C VAL A 100 2.39 -13.57 -2.01
N THR A 101 2.08 -13.26 -0.75
CA THR A 101 2.94 -12.44 0.11
C THR A 101 4.29 -13.11 0.35
N PHE A 102 4.30 -14.42 0.63
CA PHE A 102 5.54 -15.17 0.81
C PHE A 102 6.37 -15.24 -0.48
N GLY A 103 5.73 -15.57 -1.60
CA GLY A 103 6.40 -15.69 -2.90
C GLY A 103 6.99 -14.37 -3.39
N ALA A 104 6.19 -13.29 -3.38
CA ALA A 104 6.66 -11.95 -3.73
C ALA A 104 7.74 -11.45 -2.76
N GLY A 105 7.59 -11.73 -1.47
CA GLY A 105 8.58 -11.40 -0.44
C GLY A 105 9.92 -12.12 -0.67
N LEU A 106 9.91 -13.42 -0.97
CA LEU A 106 11.11 -14.20 -1.25
C LEU A 106 11.84 -13.68 -2.50
N LEU A 107 11.10 -13.39 -3.57
CA LEU A 107 11.70 -12.82 -4.78
C LEU A 107 12.30 -11.44 -4.52
N THR A 108 11.57 -10.59 -3.78
CA THR A 108 12.06 -9.26 -3.38
C THR A 108 13.30 -9.37 -2.49
N ALA A 109 13.36 -10.34 -1.59
CA ALA A 109 14.52 -10.58 -0.74
C ALA A 109 15.75 -10.99 -1.54
N ARG A 110 15.58 -11.83 -2.58
CA ARG A 110 16.66 -12.18 -3.50
C ARG A 110 17.12 -10.98 -4.34
N LEU A 111 16.18 -10.22 -4.90
CA LEU A 111 16.48 -9.11 -5.82
C LEU A 111 17.04 -7.88 -5.09
N LYS A 112 16.58 -7.58 -3.87
CA LYS A 112 16.94 -6.37 -3.12
C LYS A 112 17.82 -6.64 -1.89
N GLN A 113 18.33 -7.88 -1.74
CA GLN A 113 19.13 -8.33 -0.59
C GLN A 113 18.47 -8.01 0.77
N SER A 114 17.15 -8.11 0.85
CA SER A 114 16.43 -7.83 2.10
C SER A 114 16.46 -9.04 3.04
N HIS A 115 16.32 -8.80 4.34
CA HIS A 115 16.36 -9.87 5.33
C HIS A 115 15.08 -10.72 5.29
N LEU A 116 15.24 -12.05 5.26
CA LEU A 116 14.15 -13.03 5.25
C LEU A 116 13.17 -12.88 6.42
N ARG A 117 13.61 -12.34 7.57
CA ARG A 117 12.73 -12.06 8.71
C ARG A 117 11.55 -11.14 8.34
N TRP A 118 11.73 -10.24 7.39
CA TRP A 118 10.67 -9.35 6.91
C TRP A 118 9.68 -10.06 6.00
N VAL A 119 10.16 -11.01 5.19
CA VAL A 119 9.30 -11.89 4.39
C VAL A 119 8.38 -12.67 5.32
N TRP A 120 8.95 -13.34 6.32
CA TRP A 120 8.20 -14.12 7.30
C TRP A 120 7.18 -13.28 8.07
N LEU A 121 7.61 -12.13 8.59
CA LEU A 121 6.72 -11.26 9.38
C LEU A 121 5.57 -10.70 8.53
N ASN A 122 5.85 -10.25 7.30
CA ASN A 122 4.82 -9.73 6.41
C ASN A 122 3.82 -10.82 6.01
N THR A 123 4.28 -12.05 5.73
CA THR A 123 3.40 -13.19 5.46
C THR A 123 2.51 -13.52 6.65
N ALA A 124 3.05 -13.52 7.88
CA ALA A 124 2.24 -13.75 9.07
C ALA A 124 1.19 -12.65 9.24
N GLN A 125 1.56 -11.38 9.03
CA GLN A 125 0.62 -10.26 9.11
C GLN A 125 -0.47 -10.34 8.04
N SER A 126 -0.14 -10.68 6.79
CA SER A 126 -1.13 -10.77 5.70
C SER A 126 -2.16 -11.88 5.96
N ILE A 127 -1.73 -13.03 6.48
CA ILE A 127 -2.62 -14.11 6.93
C ILE A 127 -3.65 -13.60 7.95
N LEU A 128 -3.20 -12.84 8.96
CA LEU A 128 -4.09 -12.26 9.97
C LEU A 128 -5.03 -11.22 9.37
N CYS A 129 -4.56 -10.40 8.41
CA CYS A 129 -5.39 -9.43 7.69
C CYS A 129 -6.50 -10.13 6.90
N ALA A 130 -6.16 -11.15 6.11
CA ALA A 130 -7.12 -11.91 5.29
C ALA A 130 -8.17 -12.62 6.16
N ALA A 131 -7.71 -13.30 7.22
CA ALA A 131 -8.60 -13.98 8.16
C ALA A 131 -9.49 -12.99 8.93
N GLY A 132 -8.94 -11.88 9.42
CA GLY A 132 -9.72 -10.88 10.15
C GLY A 132 -10.73 -10.15 9.26
N ALA A 133 -10.37 -9.85 8.01
CA ALA A 133 -11.27 -9.25 7.04
C ALA A 133 -12.48 -10.15 6.72
N SER A 134 -12.30 -11.48 6.78
CA SER A 134 -13.40 -12.42 6.55
C SER A 134 -14.48 -12.41 7.63
N ALA A 135 -14.21 -11.89 8.83
CA ALA A 135 -15.25 -11.69 9.85
C ALA A 135 -16.38 -10.77 9.34
N TRP A 136 -16.05 -9.81 8.47
CA TRP A 136 -17.04 -8.95 7.81
C TRP A 136 -17.97 -9.74 6.88
N GLN A 137 -17.44 -10.71 6.14
CA GLN A 137 -18.24 -11.55 5.24
C GLN A 137 -19.29 -12.37 5.99
N ILE A 138 -18.90 -12.96 7.13
CA ILE A 138 -19.81 -13.76 7.98
C ILE A 138 -20.94 -12.89 8.53
N GLY A 139 -20.63 -11.67 8.97
CA GLY A 139 -21.64 -10.72 9.46
C GLY A 139 -22.53 -10.10 8.36
N ALA A 140 -22.02 -9.98 7.14
CA ALA A 140 -22.74 -9.34 6.02
C ALA A 140 -23.75 -10.26 5.31
N GLY A 141 -23.72 -11.57 5.55
CA GLY A 141 -24.67 -12.52 4.94
C GLY A 141 -24.64 -12.50 3.41
N TYR A 142 -23.47 -12.27 2.82
CA TYR A 142 -23.30 -12.12 1.38
C TYR A 142 -23.30 -13.48 0.66
N THR A 143 -24.07 -13.57 -0.43
CA THR A 143 -24.05 -14.68 -1.39
C THR A 143 -23.51 -14.18 -2.73
N ALA A 144 -22.61 -14.95 -3.35
CA ALA A 144 -22.03 -14.64 -4.66
C ALA A 144 -23.04 -14.83 -5.80
N VAL A 145 -24.02 -13.92 -5.89
CA VAL A 145 -25.07 -13.91 -6.92
C VAL A 145 -25.33 -12.46 -7.36
N PHE A 146 -25.19 -12.18 -8.65
CA PHE A 146 -25.28 -10.82 -9.22
C PHE A 146 -26.46 -10.62 -10.18
N ASP A 147 -27.59 -11.27 -9.90
CA ASP A 147 -28.74 -11.27 -10.81
C ASP A 147 -29.58 -9.98 -10.74
N THR A 148 -29.44 -9.21 -9.66
CA THR A 148 -30.25 -8.00 -9.44
C THR A 148 -29.39 -6.84 -8.93
N LEU A 149 -29.82 -5.59 -9.19
CA LEU A 149 -29.15 -4.42 -8.64
C LEU A 149 -28.99 -4.48 -7.10
N PRO A 150 -30.00 -4.89 -6.31
CA PRO A 150 -29.84 -5.07 -4.87
C PRO A 150 -28.78 -6.10 -4.48
N SER A 151 -28.67 -7.23 -5.20
CA SER A 151 -27.65 -8.24 -4.89
C SER A 151 -26.24 -7.76 -5.26
N PHE A 152 -26.09 -7.01 -6.36
CA PHE A 152 -24.85 -6.33 -6.71
C PHE A 152 -24.44 -5.28 -5.67
N LEU A 153 -25.36 -4.43 -5.20
CA LEU A 153 -25.07 -3.42 -4.17
C LEU A 153 -24.66 -4.07 -2.84
N LYS A 154 -25.31 -5.17 -2.44
CA LYS A 154 -24.88 -5.96 -1.27
C LYS A 154 -23.45 -6.50 -1.45
N ALA A 155 -23.11 -6.97 -2.65
CA ALA A 155 -21.76 -7.42 -2.97
C ALA A 155 -20.72 -6.30 -2.87
N ALA A 156 -21.04 -5.13 -3.43
CA ALA A 156 -20.18 -3.96 -3.38
C ALA A 156 -19.94 -3.49 -1.93
N LEU A 157 -20.98 -3.47 -1.09
CA LEU A 157 -20.86 -3.14 0.34
C LEU A 157 -20.07 -4.20 1.13
N ALA A 158 -20.29 -5.48 0.84
CA ALA A 158 -19.51 -6.57 1.43
C ALA A 158 -18.01 -6.41 1.08
N LEU A 159 -17.71 -6.10 -0.18
CA LEU A 159 -16.35 -5.88 -0.66
C LEU A 159 -15.69 -4.64 -0.06
N LEU A 160 -16.41 -3.53 0.06
CA LEU A 160 -15.93 -2.33 0.75
C LEU A 160 -15.54 -2.63 2.19
N GLY A 161 -16.37 -3.39 2.91
CA GLY A 161 -16.07 -3.72 4.30
C GLY A 161 -14.95 -4.74 4.46
N VAL A 162 -14.81 -5.73 3.55
CA VAL A 162 -13.63 -6.62 3.51
C VAL A 162 -12.35 -5.81 3.28
N LEU A 163 -12.32 -4.93 2.27
CA LEU A 163 -11.16 -4.07 2.00
C LEU A 163 -10.86 -3.14 3.16
N GLY A 164 -11.89 -2.49 3.72
CA GLY A 164 -11.74 -1.58 4.85
C GLY A 164 -11.19 -2.28 6.09
N LEU A 165 -11.74 -3.44 6.44
CA LEU A 165 -11.29 -4.21 7.61
C LEU A 165 -9.88 -4.79 7.39
N TYR A 166 -9.58 -5.30 6.19
CA TYR A 166 -8.23 -5.73 5.81
C TYR A 166 -7.23 -4.58 6.00
N SER A 167 -7.51 -3.41 5.43
CA SER A 167 -6.65 -2.23 5.52
C SER A 167 -6.46 -1.74 6.96
N LEU A 168 -7.52 -1.73 7.78
CA LEU A 168 -7.43 -1.32 9.18
C LEU A 168 -6.56 -2.27 10.02
N ILE A 169 -6.75 -3.58 9.85
CA ILE A 169 -5.93 -4.60 10.52
C ILE A 169 -4.48 -4.47 10.07
N ASN A 170 -4.25 -4.32 8.76
CA ASN A 170 -2.92 -4.14 8.19
C ASN A 170 -2.22 -2.89 8.76
N ILE A 171 -2.89 -1.74 8.75
CA ILE A 171 -2.37 -0.48 9.32
C ILE A 171 -1.99 -0.68 10.78
N PHE A 172 -2.83 -1.32 11.57
CA PHE A 172 -2.54 -1.58 12.99
C PHE A 172 -1.31 -2.48 13.16
N LEU A 173 -1.29 -3.63 12.51
CA LEU A 173 -0.21 -4.62 12.63
C LEU A 173 1.13 -4.05 12.14
N VAL A 174 1.16 -3.40 10.98
CA VAL A 174 2.35 -2.77 10.41
C VAL A 174 2.83 -1.63 11.31
N SER A 175 1.93 -0.79 11.82
CA SER A 175 2.30 0.32 12.72
C SER A 175 2.94 -0.16 14.02
N VAL A 176 2.42 -1.23 14.62
CA VAL A 176 3.03 -1.86 15.81
C VAL A 176 4.42 -2.40 15.47
N THR A 177 4.55 -3.11 14.35
CA THR A 177 5.83 -3.65 13.88
C THR A 177 6.86 -2.53 13.66
N VAL A 178 6.50 -1.45 12.97
CA VAL A 178 7.38 -0.29 12.73
C VAL A 178 7.76 0.39 14.04
N ALA A 179 6.80 0.61 14.96
CA ALA A 179 7.09 1.23 16.25
C ALA A 179 8.08 0.41 17.09
N LEU A 180 7.96 -0.93 17.07
CA LEU A 180 8.88 -1.83 17.77
C LEU A 180 10.25 -1.92 17.10
N ALA A 181 10.30 -1.94 15.77
CA ALA A 181 11.54 -2.09 15.00
C ALA A 181 12.37 -0.79 14.99
N GLU A 182 11.74 0.35 14.73
CA GLU A 182 12.41 1.65 14.57
C GLU A 182 12.47 2.44 15.89
N GLY A 183 11.72 2.03 16.92
CA GLY A 183 11.67 2.72 18.22
C GLY A 183 10.93 4.05 18.22
N VAL A 184 10.07 4.28 17.22
CA VAL A 184 9.21 5.46 17.08
C VAL A 184 7.92 5.33 17.90
N ARG A 185 7.20 6.45 18.08
CA ARG A 185 5.94 6.47 18.85
C ARG A 185 4.80 5.86 18.03
N LEU A 186 4.13 4.84 18.57
CA LEU A 186 3.05 4.11 17.88
C LEU A 186 1.91 5.02 17.39
N HIS A 187 1.42 5.93 18.23
CA HIS A 187 0.32 6.83 17.85
C HIS A 187 0.67 7.74 16.67
N TRP A 188 1.95 8.09 16.51
CA TRP A 188 2.41 8.91 15.40
C TRP A 188 2.34 8.11 14.10
N VAL A 189 2.84 6.86 14.11
CA VAL A 189 2.78 5.96 12.95
C VAL A 189 1.33 5.67 12.57
N LEU A 190 0.49 5.32 13.56
CA LEU A 190 -0.93 5.03 13.33
C LEU A 190 -1.67 6.23 12.74
N ARG A 191 -1.49 7.44 13.29
CA ARG A 191 -2.13 8.65 12.78
C ARG A 191 -1.74 8.92 11.34
N GLU A 192 -0.46 8.73 11.01
CA GLU A 192 0.04 8.97 9.66
C GLU A 192 -0.46 7.91 8.67
N SER A 193 -0.43 6.63 9.05
CA SER A 193 -0.98 5.56 8.23
C SER A 193 -2.49 5.68 8.02
N LEU A 194 -3.26 6.06 9.04
CA LEU A 194 -4.72 6.25 8.92
C LEU A 194 -5.10 7.40 7.99
N ARG A 195 -4.28 8.46 7.92
CA ARG A 195 -4.49 9.55 6.95
C ARG A 195 -4.30 9.09 5.50
N GLY A 196 -3.48 8.07 5.29
CA GLY A 196 -3.24 7.44 3.98
C GLY A 196 -4.37 6.49 3.53
N LEU A 197 -5.17 5.97 4.46
CA LEU A 197 -6.18 4.93 4.19
C LEU A 197 -7.08 5.19 2.97
N PRO A 198 -7.75 6.36 2.82
CA PRO A 198 -8.61 6.59 1.67
C PRO A 198 -7.83 6.63 0.35
N ARG A 199 -6.57 7.08 0.38
CA ARG A 199 -5.72 7.15 -0.81
C ARG A 199 -5.32 5.75 -1.29
N GLU A 200 -5.18 4.80 -0.37
CA GLU A 200 -4.81 3.40 -0.66
C GLU A 200 -6.03 2.53 -1.03
N THR A 201 -7.14 2.69 -0.31
CA THR A 201 -8.31 1.79 -0.44
C THR A 201 -9.20 2.15 -1.63
N LEU A 202 -9.31 3.45 -1.96
CA LEU A 202 -10.24 3.93 -2.98
C LEU A 202 -9.91 3.44 -4.40
N PRO A 203 -8.63 3.38 -4.84
CA PRO A 203 -8.27 2.78 -6.12
C PRO A 203 -8.44 1.25 -6.16
N MET A 204 -8.29 0.58 -5.02
CA MET A 204 -8.40 -0.88 -4.93
C MET A 204 -9.84 -1.35 -5.10
N PHE A 205 -10.82 -0.57 -4.62
CA PHE A 205 -12.23 -0.94 -4.67
C PHE A 205 -12.77 -1.27 -6.08
N PRO A 206 -12.69 -0.38 -7.09
CA PRO A 206 -13.23 -0.67 -8.43
C PRO A 206 -12.51 -1.84 -9.09
N LEU A 207 -11.20 -2.00 -8.86
CA LEU A 207 -10.43 -3.13 -9.38
C LEU A 207 -10.86 -4.44 -8.74
N SER A 208 -11.07 -4.44 -7.42
CA SER A 208 -11.57 -5.61 -6.68
C SER A 208 -12.98 -5.98 -7.13
N LEU A 209 -13.83 -4.99 -7.37
CA LEU A 209 -15.21 -5.17 -7.82
C LEU A 209 -15.25 -5.78 -9.23
N LEU A 210 -14.45 -5.25 -10.15
CA LEU A 210 -14.28 -5.78 -11.50
C LEU A 210 -13.76 -7.22 -11.47
N LEU A 211 -12.76 -7.50 -10.63
CA LEU A 211 -12.22 -8.84 -10.51
C LEU A 211 -13.24 -9.82 -9.92
N MET A 212 -13.96 -9.40 -8.88
CA MET A 212 -15.02 -10.21 -8.26
C MET A 212 -16.13 -10.54 -9.26
N THR A 213 -16.57 -9.57 -10.07
CA THR A 213 -17.60 -9.82 -11.10
C THR A 213 -17.10 -10.75 -12.19
N VAL A 214 -15.89 -10.51 -12.69
CA VAL A 214 -15.32 -11.31 -13.78
C VAL A 214 -15.00 -12.74 -13.35
N LEU A 215 -14.49 -12.94 -12.12
CA LEU A 215 -14.29 -14.28 -11.55
C LEU A 215 -15.60 -15.03 -11.35
N HIS A 216 -16.67 -14.34 -10.94
CA HIS A 216 -17.98 -14.95 -10.78
C HIS A 216 -18.59 -15.40 -12.12
N LEU A 217 -18.48 -14.55 -13.16
CA LEU A 217 -19.10 -14.79 -14.46
C LEU A 217 -18.30 -15.74 -15.37
N TYR A 218 -16.98 -15.61 -15.38
CA TYR A 218 -16.10 -16.28 -16.33
C TYR A 218 -15.05 -17.19 -15.65
N GLY A 219 -15.10 -17.32 -14.33
CA GLY A 219 -14.12 -18.10 -13.57
C GLY A 219 -12.69 -17.58 -13.73
N PHE A 220 -11.72 -18.49 -13.63
CA PHE A 220 -10.29 -18.16 -13.75
C PHE A 220 -9.94 -17.47 -15.07
N ALA A 221 -10.52 -17.91 -16.19
CA ALA A 221 -10.22 -17.37 -17.52
C ALA A 221 -10.49 -15.86 -17.59
N GLY A 222 -11.54 -15.40 -16.92
CA GLY A 222 -11.85 -13.98 -16.81
C GLY A 222 -10.78 -13.16 -16.08
N SER A 223 -10.11 -13.73 -15.08
CA SER A 223 -9.08 -13.01 -14.31
C SER A 223 -7.92 -12.50 -15.17
N LEU A 224 -7.62 -13.21 -16.27
CA LEU A 224 -6.61 -12.79 -17.24
C LEU A 224 -7.03 -11.51 -17.99
N ALA A 225 -8.32 -11.33 -18.26
CA ALA A 225 -8.82 -10.11 -18.89
C ALA A 225 -8.65 -8.88 -17.97
N VAL A 226 -8.66 -9.07 -16.65
CA VAL A 226 -8.45 -8.00 -15.65
C VAL A 226 -6.99 -7.53 -15.60
N LEU A 227 -6.04 -8.31 -16.14
CA LEU A 227 -4.65 -7.87 -16.28
C LEU A 227 -4.52 -6.64 -17.18
N ALA A 228 -5.33 -6.51 -18.23
CA ALA A 228 -5.28 -5.35 -19.13
C ALA A 228 -5.66 -4.03 -18.43
N PRO A 229 -6.85 -3.88 -17.80
CA PRO A 229 -7.19 -2.66 -17.04
C PRO A 229 -6.27 -2.47 -15.83
N TYR A 230 -5.76 -3.55 -15.23
CA TYR A 230 -4.72 -3.45 -14.19
C TYR A 230 -3.43 -2.80 -14.71
N LEU A 231 -2.89 -3.28 -15.84
CA LEU A 231 -1.70 -2.71 -16.46
C LEU A 231 -1.94 -1.27 -16.93
N ALA A 232 -3.14 -0.95 -17.41
CA ALA A 232 -3.51 0.41 -17.78
C ALA A 232 -3.52 1.34 -16.55
N LEU A 233 -4.16 0.93 -15.45
CA LEU A 233 -4.18 1.69 -14.19
C LEU A 233 -2.76 1.88 -13.66
N ARG A 234 -1.96 0.82 -13.68
CA ARG A 234 -0.53 0.85 -13.36
C ARG A 234 0.20 1.91 -14.20
N GLN A 235 0.09 1.88 -15.52
CA GLN A 235 0.76 2.86 -16.38
C GLN A 235 0.28 4.29 -16.12
N ALA A 236 -1.02 4.49 -15.86
CA ALA A 236 -1.56 5.78 -15.47
C ALA A 236 -0.92 6.30 -14.18
N PHE A 237 -0.72 5.44 -13.18
CA PHE A 237 -0.01 5.79 -11.95
C PHE A 237 1.47 6.15 -12.19
N ILE A 238 2.22 5.38 -12.99
CA ILE A 238 3.60 5.74 -13.36
C ILE A 238 3.62 7.12 -14.01
N LEU A 239 2.75 7.32 -15.00
CA LEU A 239 2.71 8.57 -15.75
C LEU A 239 2.38 9.76 -14.85
N TYR A 240 1.42 9.60 -13.93
CA TYR A 240 1.08 10.60 -12.93
C TYR A 240 2.28 10.95 -12.03
N THR A 241 2.97 9.95 -11.49
CA THR A 241 4.15 10.20 -10.64
C THR A 241 5.29 10.86 -11.40
N ARG A 242 5.54 10.44 -12.65
CA ARG A 242 6.57 11.04 -13.52
C ARG A 242 6.22 12.47 -13.89
N GLN A 243 4.95 12.77 -14.18
CA GLN A 243 4.48 14.13 -14.45
C GLN A 243 4.71 15.03 -13.24
N HIS A 244 4.43 14.54 -12.03
CA HIS A 244 4.69 15.28 -10.81
C HIS A 244 6.19 15.53 -10.61
N GLU A 245 7.04 14.51 -10.76
CA GLU A 245 8.49 14.68 -10.65
C GLU A 245 9.04 15.68 -11.67
N LEU A 246 8.59 15.60 -12.93
CA LEU A 246 8.97 16.53 -13.99
C LEU A 246 8.55 17.97 -13.65
N TYR A 247 7.33 18.18 -13.13
CA TYR A 247 6.87 19.50 -12.69
C TYR A 247 7.83 20.15 -11.68
N HIS A 248 8.20 19.39 -10.64
CA HIS A 248 9.15 19.86 -9.61
C HIS A 248 10.56 20.08 -10.14
N GLN A 249 11.03 19.20 -11.02
CA GLN A 249 12.32 19.38 -11.71
C GLN A 249 12.32 20.64 -12.57
N THR A 250 11.23 20.93 -13.28
CA THR A 250 11.07 22.16 -14.08
C THR A 250 11.11 23.40 -13.18
N ILE A 251 10.36 23.44 -12.08
CA ILE A 251 10.40 24.56 -11.11
C ILE A 251 11.82 24.81 -10.60
N ARG A 252 12.52 23.74 -10.20
CA ARG A 252 13.90 23.85 -9.70
C ARG A 252 14.87 24.33 -10.78
N SER A 253 14.69 23.86 -12.02
CA SER A 253 15.52 24.25 -13.16
C SER A 253 15.30 25.72 -13.52
N LEU A 254 14.05 26.20 -13.51
CA LEU A 254 13.72 27.62 -13.68
C LEU A 254 14.36 28.47 -12.58
N GLY A 255 14.26 28.05 -11.32
CA GLY A 255 14.93 28.71 -10.20
C GLY A 255 16.45 28.81 -10.40
N PHE A 256 17.09 27.74 -10.86
CA PHE A 256 18.52 27.73 -11.18
C PHE A 256 18.88 28.69 -12.33
N LEU A 257 18.04 28.74 -13.38
CA LEU A 257 18.25 29.66 -14.51
C LEU A 257 18.17 31.13 -14.07
N ILE A 258 17.16 31.49 -13.26
CA ILE A 258 17.02 32.85 -12.70
C ILE A 258 18.25 33.23 -11.88
N GLN A 259 18.71 32.31 -11.05
CA GLN A 259 19.89 32.52 -10.22
C GLN A 259 21.16 32.75 -11.05
N ARG A 260 21.28 32.07 -12.19
CA ARG A 260 22.43 32.24 -13.10
C ARG A 260 22.37 33.57 -13.86
N ALA A 261 21.17 34.04 -14.22
CA ALA A 261 20.94 35.34 -14.86
C ALA A 261 21.20 36.52 -13.90
N HIS A 262 21.03 36.32 -12.59
CA HIS A 262 21.35 37.30 -11.55
C HIS A 262 22.39 36.73 -10.56
N PRO A 263 23.70 36.76 -10.93
CA PRO A 263 24.78 36.09 -10.18
C PRO A 263 24.97 36.54 -8.73
N TYR A 264 24.29 37.60 -8.30
CA TYR A 264 24.45 38.24 -7.00
C TYR A 264 23.97 37.41 -5.79
N THR A 265 23.55 36.16 -5.97
CA THR A 265 23.10 35.36 -4.83
C THR A 265 23.48 33.88 -4.88
N GLY A 266 24.51 33.48 -4.12
CA GLY A 266 24.87 32.08 -3.88
C GLY A 266 23.83 31.35 -3.02
N GLY A 267 22.74 30.87 -3.64
CA GLY A 267 21.69 30.04 -3.04
C GLY A 267 20.59 30.83 -2.33
N HIS A 268 20.39 32.11 -2.63
CA HIS A 268 19.34 32.94 -1.99
C HIS A 268 17.95 32.36 -2.24
N LEU A 269 17.63 32.01 -3.49
CA LEU A 269 16.33 31.43 -3.83
C LEU A 269 16.04 30.17 -3.02
N GLN A 270 17.00 29.24 -2.90
CA GLN A 270 16.86 28.09 -2.01
C GLN A 270 16.69 28.50 -0.54
N ARG A 271 17.47 29.44 -0.01
CA ARG A 271 17.35 29.87 1.39
C ARG A 271 15.98 30.48 1.67
N VAL A 272 15.50 31.39 0.82
CA VAL A 272 14.19 32.03 0.95
C VAL A 272 13.09 30.98 0.88
N ALA A 273 13.15 30.06 -0.09
CA ALA A 273 12.19 28.96 -0.20
C ALA A 273 12.17 28.08 1.06
N GLN A 274 13.34 27.70 1.59
CA GLN A 274 13.45 26.93 2.83
C GLN A 274 12.88 27.67 4.04
N TRP A 275 13.13 28.98 4.16
CA TRP A 275 12.57 29.80 5.24
C TRP A 275 11.05 29.94 5.11
N GLY A 276 10.54 30.21 3.90
CA GLY A 276 9.10 30.31 3.63
C GLY A 276 8.35 29.03 4.02
N ARG A 277 8.90 27.87 3.66
CA ARG A 277 8.38 26.56 4.10
C ARG A 277 8.34 26.42 5.62
N LYS A 278 9.43 26.72 6.31
CA LYS A 278 9.51 26.61 7.78
C LYS A 278 8.52 27.53 8.49
N VAL A 279 8.30 28.73 7.94
CA VAL A 279 7.28 29.67 8.45
C VAL A 279 5.89 29.07 8.23
N ALA A 280 5.58 28.57 7.03
CA ALA A 280 4.30 27.91 6.73
C ALA A 280 4.02 26.70 7.64
N GLU A 281 5.02 25.86 7.90
CA GLU A 281 4.93 24.73 8.83
C GLU A 281 4.63 25.19 10.26
N ARG A 282 5.29 26.27 10.74
CA ARG A 282 5.04 26.84 12.07
C ARG A 282 3.67 27.51 12.20
N LEU A 283 3.13 28.03 11.11
CA LEU A 283 1.76 28.56 11.06
C LEU A 283 0.69 27.44 11.04
N GLY A 284 1.10 26.16 11.03
CA GLY A 284 0.18 25.03 11.03
C GLY A 284 -0.51 24.80 9.68
N LEU A 285 0.05 25.32 8.58
CA LEU A 285 -0.49 25.06 7.26
C LEU A 285 -0.36 23.57 6.89
N PRO A 286 -1.30 23.02 6.08
CA PRO A 286 -1.18 21.66 5.58
C PRO A 286 0.13 21.45 4.80
N PRO A 287 0.74 20.26 4.82
CA PRO A 287 2.00 19.98 4.11
C PRO A 287 1.99 20.39 2.63
N GLU A 288 0.85 20.17 1.96
CA GLU A 288 0.63 20.53 0.56
C GLU A 288 0.73 22.07 0.34
N ARG A 289 0.26 22.87 1.30
CA ARG A 289 0.41 24.34 1.27
C ARG A 289 1.83 24.77 1.60
N CYS A 290 2.53 24.08 2.50
CA CYS A 290 3.93 24.37 2.82
C CYS A 290 4.86 24.17 1.61
N GLU A 291 4.65 23.09 0.83
CA GLU A 291 5.38 22.86 -0.43
C GLU A 291 5.04 23.92 -1.48
N LEU A 292 3.77 24.33 -1.59
CA LEU A 292 3.38 25.40 -2.50
C LEU A 292 4.05 26.74 -2.17
N VAL A 293 4.21 27.07 -0.88
CA VAL A 293 4.98 28.26 -0.43
C VAL A 293 6.46 28.13 -0.81
N TYR A 294 7.04 26.94 -0.66
CA TYR A 294 8.42 26.68 -1.07
C TYR A 294 8.62 26.91 -2.58
N GLU A 295 7.76 26.33 -3.41
CA GLU A 295 7.81 26.46 -4.87
C GLU A 295 7.62 27.92 -5.32
N ALA A 296 6.62 28.61 -4.76
CA ALA A 296 6.36 30.02 -5.06
C ALA A 296 7.55 30.91 -4.69
N ALA A 297 8.16 30.67 -3.53
CA ALA A 297 9.34 31.41 -3.09
C ALA A 297 10.58 31.15 -3.97
N LEU A 298 10.71 29.96 -4.56
CA LEU A 298 11.80 29.65 -5.48
C LEU A 298 11.70 30.45 -6.78
N LEU A 299 10.48 30.77 -7.21
CA LEU A 299 10.18 31.48 -8.45
C LEU A 299 9.82 32.96 -8.26
N HIS A 300 9.91 33.49 -7.03
CA HIS A 300 9.42 34.85 -6.71
C HIS A 300 10.07 35.95 -7.56
N ASP A 301 11.31 35.72 -8.00
CA ASP A 301 12.13 36.64 -8.79
C ASP A 301 12.12 36.34 -10.30
N LEU A 302 11.28 35.41 -10.77
CA LEU A 302 11.19 35.03 -12.19
C LEU A 302 10.84 36.23 -13.10
N GLY A 303 10.08 37.21 -12.59
CA GLY A 303 9.76 38.43 -13.33
C GLY A 303 10.96 39.32 -13.65
N LYS A 304 12.11 39.16 -12.96
CA LYS A 304 13.33 39.95 -13.20
C LYS A 304 14.08 39.54 -14.46
N THR A 305 13.79 38.36 -15.04
CA THR A 305 14.45 37.84 -16.24
C THR A 305 13.71 38.10 -17.55
N VAL A 306 12.49 38.65 -17.50
CA VAL A 306 11.66 38.95 -18.70
C VAL A 306 11.71 40.44 -19.10
N LEU A 307 12.59 41.22 -18.46
CA LEU A 307 12.90 42.62 -18.77
C LEU A 307 14.41 42.77 -18.98
#